data_AF-A0A7J5TX84-F1
#
_entry.id   AF-A0A7J5TX84-F1
#
_cell.length_a   1.000
_cell.length_b   1.000
_cell.length_c   1.000
_cell.angle_alpha   90.00
_cell.angle_beta   90.00
_cell.angle_gamma   90.00
#
_symmetry.space_group_name_H-M   'P 1'
#
loop_
_entity.id
_entity.type
_entity.pdbx_description
1 polymer ?
#
loop_
_entity_poly.entity_id
_entity_poly.type
_entity_poly.pdbx_seq_one_letter_code
_entity_poly.pdbx_strand_id
1 'polypeptide(L)'
;MPKFFELYGWRFFAVMFDLLNEPFHIHVTDKGKKECKYWITQTGVIQLAFNRGYSERDLRKIEKAIAEHLVIIIEHYQRLCHENGVKPSYKKLA
;
A
#
# COMPACT_ATOMS: atom_id res chain seq x y z
N MET A 1 6.26 10.96 -9.00
CA MET A 1 5.77 9.99 -8.00
C MET A 1 4.52 9.32 -8.54
N PRO A 2 4.52 8.00 -8.79
CA PRO A 2 3.31 7.29 -9.15
C PRO A 2 2.35 7.35 -7.95
N LYS A 3 1.30 8.15 -8.10
CA LYS A 3 0.20 8.25 -7.14
C LYS A 3 -0.82 7.19 -7.53
N PHE A 4 -1.20 6.31 -6.62
CA PHE A 4 -2.27 5.35 -6.93
C PHE A 4 -3.60 6.10 -6.99
N PHE A 5 -3.93 6.89 -5.96
CA PHE A 5 -5.12 7.76 -5.93
C PHE A 5 -5.10 8.68 -4.69
N GLU A 6 -5.95 9.72 -4.70
CA GLU A 6 -6.25 10.55 -3.51
C GLU A 6 -7.72 10.31 -3.12
N LEU A 7 -7.95 9.83 -1.90
CA LEU A 7 -9.28 9.53 -1.38
C LEU A 7 -9.48 10.22 -0.03
N TYR A 8 -10.62 10.90 0.16
CA TYR A 8 -10.93 11.61 1.41
C TYR A 8 -9.88 12.64 1.88
N GLY A 9 -9.04 13.13 0.95
CA GLY A 9 -7.91 14.02 1.26
C GLY A 9 -6.59 13.29 1.61
N TRP A 10 -6.61 11.96 1.67
CA TRP A 10 -5.44 11.11 1.89
C TRP A 10 -4.82 10.68 0.57
N ARG A 11 -3.49 10.68 0.51
CA ARG A 11 -2.72 10.28 -0.65
C ARG A 11 -2.19 8.87 -0.48
N PHE A 12 -2.56 7.99 -1.40
CA PHE A 12 -2.13 6.61 -1.45
C PHE A 12 -1.02 6.46 -2.50
N PHE A 13 0.14 5.97 -2.08
CA PHE A 13 1.28 5.75 -2.97
C PHE A 13 2.08 4.53 -2.54
N ALA A 14 2.65 3.81 -3.50
CA ALA A 14 3.65 2.79 -3.24
C ALA A 14 5.00 3.28 -3.77
N VAL A 15 6.06 3.04 -3.01
CA VAL A 15 7.42 3.40 -3.41
C VAL A 15 8.00 2.21 -4.15
N MET A 16 8.21 2.36 -5.46
CA MET A 16 8.73 1.25 -6.28
C MET A 16 10.18 0.88 -5.96
N PHE A 17 10.98 1.84 -5.50
CA PHE A 17 12.37 1.63 -5.13
C PHE A 17 12.52 0.63 -3.97
N ASP A 18 11.52 0.58 -3.11
CA ASP A 18 11.43 -0.35 -1.99
C ASP A 18 11.07 -1.78 -2.44
N LEU A 19 10.46 -1.98 -3.61
CA LEU A 19 9.99 -3.31 -4.05
C LEU A 19 11.11 -4.33 -4.27
N LEU A 20 12.35 -3.85 -4.43
CA LEU A 20 13.54 -4.71 -4.52
C LEU A 20 14.00 -5.24 -3.15
N ASN A 21 13.78 -4.47 -2.07
CA ASN A 21 14.36 -4.73 -0.74
C ASN A 21 13.30 -5.02 0.34
N GLU A 22 12.10 -4.46 0.21
CA GLU A 22 10.98 -4.60 1.13
C GLU A 22 9.76 -5.22 0.42
N PRO A 23 8.94 -5.99 1.16
CA PRO A 23 7.73 -6.56 0.61
C PRO A 23 6.69 -5.49 0.21
N PHE A 24 5.73 -5.90 -0.61
CA PHE A 24 4.70 -5.01 -1.13
C PHE A 24 3.96 -4.23 -0.03
N HIS A 25 3.93 -2.89 -0.15
CA HIS A 25 3.30 -2.01 0.83
C HIS A 25 2.79 -0.70 0.23
N ILE A 26 1.80 -0.11 0.90
CA ILE A 26 1.23 1.20 0.56
C ILE A 26 1.50 2.17 1.71
N HIS A 27 1.92 3.38 1.34
CA HIS A 27 1.96 4.53 2.23
C HIS A 27 0.71 5.38 2.00
N VAL A 28 0.14 5.85 3.10
CA VAL A 28 -1.01 6.73 3.12
C VAL A 28 -0.66 7.96 3.96
N THR A 29 -0.71 9.14 3.34
CA THR A 29 -0.41 10.41 4.02
C THR A 29 -1.49 11.45 3.84
N ASP A 30 -1.76 12.21 4.90
CA ASP A 30 -2.65 13.37 4.90
C ASP A 30 -1.82 14.64 4.71
N LYS A 31 -1.44 14.92 3.45
CA LYS A 31 -0.65 16.12 3.07
C LYS A 31 0.58 16.35 3.96
N GLY A 32 1.22 15.29 4.45
CA GLY A 32 2.41 15.33 5.31
C GLY A 32 2.16 15.54 6.82
N LYS A 33 0.91 15.70 7.28
CA LYS A 33 0.59 15.83 8.71
C LYS A 33 0.45 14.49 9.43
N LYS A 34 -0.14 13.52 8.73
CA LYS A 34 -0.36 12.17 9.23
C LYS A 34 0.16 11.17 8.22
N GLU A 35 0.62 10.03 8.69
CA GLU A 35 1.18 9.00 7.84
C GLU A 35 0.88 7.61 8.43
N CYS A 36 0.56 6.66 7.57
CA CYS A 36 0.49 5.26 7.93
C CYS A 36 0.97 4.39 6.78
N LYS A 37 1.52 3.22 7.11
CA LYS A 37 2.00 2.23 6.15
C LYS A 37 1.25 0.94 6.36
N TYR A 38 0.91 0.30 5.24
CA TYR A 38 0.24 -0.99 5.22
C TYR A 38 1.01 -1.97 4.35
N TRP A 39 1.29 -3.14 4.89
CA TRP A 39 1.77 -4.28 4.13
C TRP A 39 0.62 -4.94 3.41
N ILE A 40 0.86 -5.35 2.17
CA ILE A 40 -0.09 -6.14 1.39
C ILE A 40 0.55 -7.50 1.11
N THR A 41 -0.20 -8.54 1.44
CA THR A 41 0.20 -9.93 1.22
C THR A 41 -0.31 -10.42 -0.13
N GLN A 42 0.24 -11.52 -0.63
CA GLN A 42 -0.20 -12.13 -1.88
C GLN A 42 -1.67 -12.56 -1.83
N THR A 43 -2.18 -12.92 -0.65
CA THR A 43 -3.58 -13.31 -0.43
C THR A 43 -4.53 -12.11 -0.36
N GLY A 44 -4.02 -10.90 -0.49
CA GLY A 44 -4.79 -9.67 -0.40
C GLY A 44 -5.15 -9.24 1.01
N VAL A 45 -4.50 -9.82 2.02
CA VAL A 45 -4.60 -9.34 3.40
C VAL A 45 -3.74 -8.10 3.56
N ILE A 46 -4.33 -7.07 4.16
CA ILE A 46 -3.70 -5.79 4.48
C ILE A 46 -3.30 -5.84 5.95
N GLN A 47 -2.07 -5.46 6.28
CA GLN A 47 -1.59 -5.37 7.66
C GLN A 47 -1.02 -4.00 7.94
N LEU A 48 -1.53 -3.33 8.98
CA LEU A 48 -0.95 -2.07 9.44
C LEU A 48 0.50 -2.29 9.90
N ALA A 49 1.44 -1.59 9.28
CA ALA A 49 2.84 -1.58 9.66
C ALA A 49 3.09 -0.55 10.76
N PHE A 50 2.62 0.67 10.52
CA PHE A 50 2.66 1.76 11.48
C PHE A 50 1.54 2.75 11.20
N ASN A 51 1.15 3.46 12.25
CA ASN A 51 0.22 4.57 12.17
C ASN A 51 0.79 5.76 12.97
N ARG A 52 0.81 6.93 12.34
CA ARG A 52 1.21 8.20 12.92
C ARG A 52 0.08 9.22 12.77
N GLY A 53 -0.79 9.27 13.77
CA GLY A 53 -1.81 10.31 13.93
C GLY A 53 -3.20 10.02 13.34
N TYR A 54 -3.42 8.85 12.74
CA TYR A 54 -4.77 8.41 12.36
C TYR A 54 -5.51 7.77 13.53
N SER A 55 -6.82 8.02 13.61
CA SER A 55 -7.69 7.34 14.56
C SER A 55 -8.06 5.94 14.03
N GLU A 56 -8.49 5.02 14.90
CA GLU A 56 -8.96 3.69 14.47
C GLU A 56 -10.10 3.77 13.44
N ARG A 57 -10.95 4.79 13.52
CA ARG A 57 -12.02 5.02 12.55
C ARG A 57 -11.47 5.41 11.18
N ASP A 58 -10.40 6.21 11.14
CA ASP A 58 -9.73 6.58 9.90
C ASP A 58 -8.99 5.38 9.32
N LEU A 59 -8.29 4.59 10.15
CA LEU A 59 -7.62 3.37 9.72
C LEU A 59 -8.60 2.41 9.04
N ARG A 60 -9.77 2.15 9.64
CA ARG A 60 -10.80 1.30 9.02
C ARG A 60 -11.28 1.80 7.67
N LYS A 61 -11.39 3.12 7.49
CA LYS A 61 -11.75 3.71 6.19
C LYS A 61 -10.63 3.54 5.18
N ILE A 62 -9.39 3.74 5.59
CA ILE A 62 -8.19 3.54 4.76
C ILE A 62 -8.09 2.08 4.34
N GLU A 63 -8.25 1.14 5.27
CA GLU A 63 -8.23 -0.30 5.01
C GLU A 63 -9.34 -0.69 4.04
N LYS A 64 -10.54 -0.17 4.20
CA LYS A 64 -11.65 -0.41 3.26
C LYS A 64 -11.34 0.13 1.86
N ALA A 65 -10.85 1.36 1.76
CA ALA A 65 -10.47 1.97 0.48
C ALA A 65 -9.35 1.17 -0.22
N ILE A 66 -8.34 0.72 0.54
CA ILE A 66 -7.29 -0.14 0.00
C ILE A 66 -7.88 -1.46 -0.46
N ALA A 67 -8.74 -2.10 0.34
CA ALA A 67 -9.38 -3.38 0.01
C ALA A 67 -10.24 -3.29 -1.27
N GLU A 68 -11.00 -2.20 -1.44
CA GLU A 68 -11.83 -1.94 -2.63
C GLU A 68 -11.00 -1.81 -3.90
N HIS A 69 -9.77 -1.28 -3.80
CA HIS A 69 -8.85 -1.12 -4.93
C HIS A 69 -7.73 -2.17 -4.97
N LEU A 70 -7.75 -3.16 -4.08
CA LEU A 70 -6.64 -4.07 -3.83
C LEU A 70 -6.30 -4.93 -5.04
N VAL A 71 -7.32 -5.36 -5.78
CA VAL A 71 -7.16 -6.13 -7.03
C VAL A 71 -6.32 -5.34 -8.04
N ILE A 72 -6.71 -4.09 -8.31
CA ILE A 72 -6.02 -3.20 -9.27
C ILE A 72 -4.59 -2.93 -8.81
N ILE A 73 -4.39 -2.72 -7.51
CA ILE A 73 -3.09 -2.44 -6.92
C ILE A 73 -2.14 -3.64 -7.07
N ILE A 74 -2.62 -4.86 -6.81
CA ILE A 74 -1.85 -6.10 -7.00
C ILE A 74 -1.55 -6.34 -8.47
N GLU A 75 -2.53 -6.20 -9.36
CA GLU A 75 -2.32 -6.36 -10.80
C GLU A 75 -1.29 -5.36 -11.33
N HIS A 76 -1.37 -4.10 -10.91
CA HIS A 76 -0.42 -3.07 -11.29
C HIS A 76 1.00 -3.40 -10.77
N TYR A 77 1.12 -3.85 -9.53
CA TYR A 77 2.39 -4.29 -8.96
C TYR A 77 2.98 -5.50 -9.70
N GLN A 78 2.17 -6.52 -9.98
CA GLN A 78 2.61 -7.70 -10.74
C GLN A 78 3.07 -7.32 -12.14
N ARG A 79 2.34 -6.41 -12.81
CA ARG A 79 2.72 -5.88 -14.12
C ARG A 79 4.06 -5.15 -14.06
N LEU A 80 4.24 -4.26 -13.10
CA LEU A 80 5.51 -3.53 -12.91
C LEU A 80 6.68 -4.46 -12.63
N CYS A 81 6.49 -5.46 -11.76
CA CYS A 81 7.50 -6.48 -11.49
C CYS A 81 7.87 -7.24 -12.76
N HIS A 82 6.87 -7.64 -13.56
CA HIS A 82 7.09 -8.33 -14.83
C HIS A 82 7.84 -7.46 -15.84
N GLU A 83 7.43 -6.20 -16.02
CA GLU A 83 8.07 -5.24 -16.94
C GLU A 83 9.51 -4.91 -16.55
N ASN A 84 9.81 -4.86 -15.26
CA ASN A 84 11.15 -4.58 -14.75
C ASN A 84 11.99 -5.85 -14.51
N GLY A 85 11.46 -7.04 -14.80
CA GLY A 85 12.16 -8.32 -14.56
C GLY A 85 12.43 -8.63 -13.09
N VAL A 86 11.71 -7.98 -12.16
CA VAL A 86 11.87 -8.14 -10.71
C VAL A 86 10.88 -9.18 -10.20
N LYS A 87 11.30 -10.09 -9.31
CA LYS A 87 10.38 -11.03 -8.68
C LYS A 87 9.49 -10.28 -7.67
N PRO A 88 8.16 -10.42 -7.73
CA PRO A 88 7.28 -9.77 -6.77
C PRO A 88 7.53 -10.34 -5.36
N SER A 89 7.90 -9.45 -4.44
CA SER A 89 8.08 -9.78 -3.03
C SER A 89 6.82 -9.43 -2.25
N TYR A 90 6.23 -10.43 -1.60
CA TYR A 90 5.08 -10.26 -0.71
C TYR A 90 5.46 -10.64 0.71
N LYS A 91 4.90 -9.96 1.70
CA LYS A 91 5.08 -10.35 3.10
C LYS A 91 4.42 -11.71 3.31
N LYS A 92 5.20 -12.71 3.73
CA LYS A 92 4.66 -14.01 4.15
C LYS A 92 3.92 -13.80 5.48
N LEU A 93 2.66 -14.21 5.53
CA LEU A 93 1.99 -14.44 6.81
C LEU A 93 2.70 -15.63 7.46
N ALA A 94 3.30 -15.39 8.62
CA ALA A 94 3.86 -16.44 9.47
C ALA A 94 2.74 -17.21 10.16
#